data_AF-A0A8C9LXK3-F1
#
_entry.id   AF-A0A8C9LXK3-F1
#
_cell.length_a   1.000
_cell.length_b   1.000
_cell.length_c   1.000
_cell.angle_alpha   90.00
_cell.angle_beta   90.00
_cell.angle_gamma   90.00
#
_symmetry.space_group_name_H-M   'P 1'
#
loop_
_entity.id
_entity.type
_entity.pdbx_description
1 polymer ?
#
loop_
_entity_poly.entity_id
_entity_poly.type
_entity_poly.pdbx_seq_one_letter_code
_entity_poly.pdbx_strand_id
1 'polypeptide(L)'
;MIVRVTNRDIICQIAYARIEGDMIVCAAYAHELPKYGVKVGLTNDAAAYCTGLLLARRMEEMYKKAHAAIRENPVYEKKPKKEVKKKRWNRPKMSLA
;
A
#
# COMPACT_ATOMS: atom_id res chain seq x y z
N MET A 1 -4.83 -0.10 7.50
CA MET A 1 -5.54 -0.66 6.34
C MET A 1 -6.52 0.39 5.85
N ILE A 2 -6.53 0.68 4.56
CA ILE A 2 -7.36 1.70 3.91
C ILE A 2 -8.28 0.98 2.93
N VAL A 3 -9.58 1.22 3.01
CA VAL A 3 -10.57 0.70 2.06
C VAL A 3 -11.30 1.89 1.45
N ARG A 4 -11.38 1.93 0.12
CA ARG A 4 -12.10 2.97 -0.62
C ARG A 4 -13.11 2.30 -1.53
N VAL A 5 -14.39 2.56 -1.28
CA VAL A 5 -15.47 2.15 -2.17
C VAL A 5 -15.74 3.31 -3.12
N THR A 6 -15.78 3.01 -4.40
CA THR A 6 -16.15 3.94 -5.46
C THR A 6 -17.32 3.38 -6.24
N ASN A 7 -17.99 4.22 -7.04
CA ASN A 7 -19.15 3.77 -7.84
C ASN A 7 -18.85 2.64 -8.81
N ARG A 8 -17.56 2.38 -9.12
CA ARG A 8 -17.14 1.38 -10.12
C ARG A 8 -16.15 0.35 -9.59
N ASP A 9 -15.56 0.56 -8.42
CA ASP A 9 -14.47 -0.30 -7.92
C ASP A 9 -14.34 -0.22 -6.40
N ILE A 10 -13.78 -1.27 -5.81
CA ILE A 10 -13.42 -1.33 -4.40
C ILE A 10 -11.91 -1.50 -4.31
N ILE A 11 -11.27 -0.59 -3.58
CA ILE A 11 -9.82 -0.53 -3.46
C ILE A 11 -9.45 -0.82 -2.02
N CYS A 12 -8.63 -1.84 -1.80
CA CYS A 12 -8.12 -2.23 -0.50
C CYS A 12 -6.61 -2.06 -0.48
N GLN A 13 -6.06 -1.31 0.48
CA GLN A 13 -4.65 -0.96 0.56
C GLN A 13 -4.10 -1.14 1.99
N ILE A 14 -2.88 -1.65 2.10
CA ILE A 14 -2.07 -1.53 3.32
C ILE A 14 -1.05 -0.43 3.09
N ALA A 15 -1.16 0.64 3.86
CA ALA A 15 -0.21 1.75 3.83
C ALA A 15 0.31 2.02 5.25
N TYR A 16 1.51 2.58 5.32
CA TYR A 16 2.09 3.12 6.55
C TYR A 16 2.60 4.54 6.30
N ALA A 17 2.51 5.37 7.32
CA ALA A 17 2.91 6.76 7.24
C ALA A 17 4.44 6.89 7.18
N ARG A 18 4.94 7.67 6.22
CA ARG A 18 6.29 8.26 6.24
C ARG A 18 6.19 9.78 6.17
N ILE A 19 7.25 10.47 6.60
CA ILE A 19 7.32 11.94 6.57
C ILE A 19 7.12 12.51 5.15
N GLU A 20 7.52 11.76 4.12
CA GLU A 20 7.34 12.15 2.72
C GLU A 20 5.91 11.94 2.20
N GLY A 21 5.14 11.05 2.84
CA GLY A 21 3.82 10.61 2.41
C GLY A 21 3.55 9.15 2.79
N ASP A 22 2.31 8.71 2.60
CA ASP A 22 1.91 7.33 2.87
C ASP A 22 2.52 6.38 1.84
N MET A 23 3.27 5.40 2.31
CA MET A 23 3.85 4.35 1.48
C MET A 23 2.92 3.15 1.45
N ILE A 24 2.47 2.77 0.25
CA ILE A 24 1.63 1.58 0.04
C ILE A 24 2.53 0.34 0.01
N VAL A 25 2.24 -0.63 0.89
CA VAL A 25 2.92 -1.93 0.97
C VAL A 25 2.33 -2.89 -0.05
N CYS A 26 1.00 -3.04 -0.02
CA CYS A 26 0.26 -3.87 -0.96
C CYS A 26 -1.11 -3.25 -1.24
N ALA A 27 -1.65 -3.56 -2.41
CA ALA A 27 -2.97 -3.12 -2.86
C ALA A 27 -3.71 -4.28 -3.52
N ALA A 28 -5.03 -4.23 -3.46
CA ALA A 28 -5.95 -5.09 -4.19
C ALA A 28 -7.13 -4.27 -4.68
N TYR A 29 -7.70 -4.69 -5.81
CA TYR A 29 -8.77 -4.00 -6.50
C TYR A 29 -9.93 -4.95 -6.83
N ALA A 30 -11.14 -4.46 -7.02
CA ALA A 30 -12.25 -5.34 -7.38
C ALA A 30 -12.23 -5.70 -8.86
N HIS A 31 -11.72 -4.82 -9.72
CA HIS A 31 -11.59 -5.08 -11.16
C HIS A 31 -10.62 -6.23 -11.52
N GLU A 32 -9.81 -6.72 -10.58
CA GLU A 32 -8.97 -7.90 -10.76
C GLU A 32 -9.64 -9.20 -10.30
N LEU A 33 -10.76 -9.13 -9.58
CA LEU A 33 -11.54 -10.31 -9.16
C LEU A 33 -12.03 -11.20 -10.32
N PRO A 34 -12.34 -10.67 -11.54
CA PRO A 34 -12.66 -11.52 -12.69
C PRO A 34 -11.58 -12.54 -13.03
N LYS A 35 -10.30 -12.27 -12.70
CA LYS A 35 -9.19 -13.22 -12.90
C LYS A 35 -9.30 -14.45 -11.99
N TYR A 36 -10.02 -14.33 -10.88
CA TYR A 36 -10.20 -15.36 -9.87
C TYR A 36 -11.62 -15.98 -9.90
N GLY A 37 -12.39 -15.73 -10.98
CA GLY A 37 -13.70 -16.35 -11.21
C GLY A 37 -14.91 -15.49 -10.86
N VAL A 38 -14.73 -14.31 -10.25
CA VAL A 38 -15.85 -13.39 -9.94
C VAL A 38 -16.05 -12.42 -11.09
N LYS A 39 -16.89 -12.79 -12.06
CA LYS A 39 -17.07 -12.04 -13.32
C LYS A 39 -17.99 -10.82 -13.22
N VAL A 40 -18.92 -10.80 -12.26
CA VAL A 40 -19.98 -9.78 -12.14
C VAL A 40 -20.08 -9.27 -10.70
N GLY A 41 -20.72 -8.12 -10.50
CA GLY A 41 -21.02 -7.59 -9.17
C GLY A 41 -19.77 -7.13 -8.40
N LEU A 42 -18.84 -6.44 -9.05
CA LEU A 42 -17.55 -6.07 -8.46
C LEU A 42 -17.62 -4.97 -7.37
N THR A 43 -18.80 -4.40 -7.14
CA THR A 43 -19.01 -3.29 -6.20
C THR A 43 -19.94 -3.65 -5.03
N ASN A 44 -20.30 -4.93 -4.89
CA ASN A 44 -21.15 -5.39 -3.78
C ASN A 44 -20.33 -5.79 -2.55
N ASP A 45 -21.02 -6.10 -1.45
CA ASP A 45 -20.38 -6.50 -0.18
C ASP A 45 -19.53 -7.78 -0.33
N ALA A 46 -19.96 -8.73 -1.17
CA ALA A 46 -19.20 -9.95 -1.44
C ALA A 46 -17.88 -9.65 -2.15
N ALA A 47 -17.86 -8.73 -3.11
CA ALA A 47 -16.65 -8.27 -3.78
C ALA A 47 -15.75 -7.50 -2.80
N ALA A 48 -16.31 -6.73 -1.86
CA ALA A 48 -15.54 -6.09 -0.79
C ALA A 48 -14.78 -7.12 0.05
N TYR A 49 -15.44 -8.21 0.45
CA TYR A 49 -14.79 -9.30 1.17
C TYR A 49 -13.71 -9.99 0.34
N CYS A 50 -14.00 -10.30 -0.94
CA CYS A 50 -13.05 -10.95 -1.83
C CYS A 50 -11.80 -10.10 -2.09
N THR A 51 -11.94 -8.78 -2.28
CA THR A 51 -10.80 -7.87 -2.42
C THR A 51 -9.96 -7.79 -1.15
N GLY A 52 -10.59 -7.77 0.02
CA GLY A 52 -9.91 -7.83 1.31
C GLY A 52 -9.12 -9.13 1.50
N LEU A 53 -9.71 -10.27 1.16
CA LEU A 53 -9.05 -11.57 1.21
C LEU A 53 -7.85 -11.63 0.26
N LEU A 54 -7.99 -11.09 -0.96
CA LEU A 54 -6.91 -11.00 -1.94
C LEU A 54 -5.74 -10.14 -1.43
N LEU A 55 -6.03 -9.01 -0.78
CA LEU A 55 -5.03 -8.16 -0.15
C LEU A 55 -4.26 -8.92 0.94
N ALA A 56 -4.98 -9.65 1.80
CA ALA A 56 -4.39 -10.44 2.87
C ALA A 56 -3.46 -11.53 2.31
N ARG A 57 -3.88 -12.22 1.25
CA ARG A 57 -3.07 -13.28 0.61
C ARG A 57 -1.78 -12.73 0.02
N ARG A 58 -1.84 -11.56 -0.64
CA ARG A 58 -0.65 -10.87 -1.18
C ARG A 58 0.32 -10.46 -0.08
N MET A 59 -0.21 -9.97 1.04
CA MET A 59 0.59 -9.61 2.20
C MET A 59 1.28 -10.85 2.77
N GLU A 60 0.55 -11.95 2.98
CA GLU A 60 1.10 -13.21 3.48
C GLU A 60 2.27 -13.74 2.63
N GLU A 61 2.12 -13.76 1.30
CA GLU A 61 3.18 -14.19 0.38
C GLU A 61 4.43 -13.31 0.49
N MET A 62 4.27 -11.99 0.64
CA MET A 62 5.37 -11.07 0.84
C MET A 62 6.12 -11.37 2.16
N TYR A 63 5.39 -11.60 3.25
CA TYR A 63 6.01 -11.95 4.53
C TYR A 63 6.77 -13.26 4.47
N LYS A 64 6.20 -14.30 3.84
CA LYS A 64 6.90 -15.59 3.67
C LYS A 64 8.20 -15.43 2.90
N LYS A 65 8.18 -14.69 1.78
CA LYS A 65 9.38 -14.39 0.98
C LYS A 65 10.42 -13.61 1.78
N ALA A 66 9.99 -12.60 2.55
CA ALA A 66 10.89 -11.83 3.39
C ALA A 66 11.54 -12.69 4.49
N HIS A 67 10.77 -13.54 5.17
CA HIS A 67 11.30 -14.45 6.19
C HIS A 67 12.24 -15.52 5.61
N ALA A 68 11.97 -16.02 4.40
CA ALA A 68 12.89 -16.91 3.69
C ALA A 68 14.23 -16.21 3.40
N ALA A 69 14.20 -14.99 2.85
CA ALA A 69 15.41 -14.23 2.54
C ALA A 69 16.25 -13.89 3.78
N ILE A 70 15.61 -13.56 4.90
CA ILE A 70 16.31 -13.30 6.18
C ILE A 70 17.00 -14.56 6.72
N ARG A 71 16.40 -15.75 6.50
CA ARG A 71 17.02 -17.02 6.92
C ARG A 71 18.24 -17.36 6.06
N GLU A 72 18.21 -17.05 4.78
CA GLU A 72 19.34 -17.27 3.87
C GLU A 72 20.52 -16.34 4.19
N ASN A 73 20.26 -15.05 4.41
CA ASN A 73 21.27 -14.06 4.74
C ASN A 73 20.90 -13.31 6.03
N PRO A 74 21.36 -13.78 7.20
CA PRO A 74 21.01 -13.20 8.49
C PRO A 74 21.71 -11.86 8.79
N VAL A 75 22.61 -11.40 7.91
CA VAL A 75 23.33 -10.14 8.07
C VAL A 75 22.44 -8.97 7.62
N TYR A 76 22.20 -8.03 8.53
CA TYR A 76 21.43 -6.82 8.24
C TYR A 76 22.26 -5.80 7.45
N GLU A 77 21.97 -5.65 6.16
CA GLU A 77 22.50 -4.53 5.37
C GLU A 77 21.75 -3.23 5.73
N LYS A 78 22.49 -2.21 6.16
CA LYS A 78 21.91 -0.89 6.45
C LYS A 78 21.38 -0.30 5.15
N LYS A 79 20.05 -0.16 5.06
CA LYS A 79 19.42 0.59 3.96
C LYS A 79 20.04 1.99 3.88
N PRO A 80 20.43 2.46 2.68
CA PRO A 80 21.03 3.78 2.53
C PRO A 80 20.04 4.83 3.06
N LYS A 81 20.53 5.75 3.90
CA LYS A 81 19.73 6.88 4.36
C LYS A 81 19.40 7.74 3.15
N LYS A 82 18.14 7.76 2.73
CA LYS A 82 17.68 8.72 1.72
C LYS A 82 17.72 10.12 2.34
N GLU A 83 18.45 11.04 1.71
CA GLU A 83 18.47 12.44 2.09
C GLU A 83 17.11 13.08 1.74
N VAL A 84 16.28 13.31 2.77
CA VAL A 84 14.98 13.95 2.60
C VAL A 84 15.20 15.46 2.45
N LYS A 85 15.07 15.99 1.23
CA LYS A 85 15.02 17.44 1.01
C LYS A 85 13.73 17.99 1.60
N LYS A 86 13.81 18.54 2.81
CA LYS A 86 12.66 19.18 3.48
C LYS A 86 12.25 20.42 2.70
N LYS A 87 11.13 20.35 1.97
CA LYS A 87 10.52 21.51 1.34
C LYS A 87 9.87 22.39 2.42
N ARG A 88 10.27 23.67 2.48
CA ARG A 88 9.68 24.65 3.38
C ARG A 88 8.30 25.06 2.84
N TRP A 89 7.24 24.75 3.59
CA TRP A 89 5.86 25.08 3.23
C TRP A 89 5.44 26.51 3.63
N ASN A 90 6.20 27.14 4.53
CA ASN A 90 5.91 28.50 4.99
C ASN A 90 6.43 29.54 3.99
N ARG A 91 5.59 30.53 3.65
CA ARG A 91 5.97 31.71 2.88
C ARG A 91 7.15 32.43 3.56
N PRO A 92 8.19 32.87 2.82
CA PRO A 92 9.23 33.72 3.38
C PRO A 92 8.60 35.02 3.91
N LYS A 93 8.94 35.40 5.14
CA LYS A 93 8.46 36.65 5.75
C LYS A 93 9.13 37.81 5.00
N MET A 94 8.37 38.62 4.29
CA MET A 94 8.91 39.85 3.67
C MET A 94 9.17 40.85 4.78
N SER A 95 10.44 41.15 5.06
CA SER A 95 10.81 42.34 5.82
C SER A 95 10.74 43.54 4.90
N LEU A 96 10.05 44.59 5.34
CA LEU A 96 9.99 45.89 4.65
C LEU A 96 11.38 46.56 4.79
N ALA A 97 12.08 46.69 3.67
CA ALA A 97 13.25 47.54 3.49
C ALA A 97 13.00 48.39 2.24
#